data_AF-T0QYK1-F1
#
_entry.id   AF-T0QYK1-F1
#
_cell.length_a   1.000
_cell.length_b   1.000
_cell.length_c   1.000
_cell.angle_alpha   90.00
_cell.angle_beta   90.00
_cell.angle_gamma   90.00
#
_symmetry.space_group_name_H-M   'P 1'
#
loop_
_entity.id
_entity.type
_entity.pdbx_description
1 polymer ?
#
loop_
_entity_poly.entity_id
_entity_poly.type
_entity_poly.pdbx_seq_one_letter_code
_entity_poly.pdbx_strand_id
1 'polypeptide(L)'
;MTCRDAIGITVEVATMAGPTTGKKRAHCKKKGYKRGHATKSRSRDIDQIQDDLKKEETTGTVMTFELDEDLPGLGQFYCTPCGRHFMDEVARTVHIKSKVHKRRLKDVAQEQYSQKEAERAAGKSVEAYVPIRAKNAEIEDDDL
;
A
#
# COMPACT_ATOMS: atom_id res chain seq x y z
N MET A 1 32.86 42.88 55.01
CA MET A 1 32.97 42.13 53.74
C MET A 1 31.87 41.08 53.76
N THR A 2 30.70 41.37 53.15
CA THR A 2 30.21 40.77 51.87
C THR A 2 29.90 39.27 52.07
N CYS A 3 28.69 38.73 51.92
CA CYS A 3 27.53 39.02 51.05
C CYS A 3 26.31 38.33 51.73
N ARG A 4 25.16 38.95 52.03
CA ARG A 4 23.97 39.16 51.17
C ARG A 4 23.85 38.18 49.99
N ASP A 5 22.89 37.25 50.11
CA ASP A 5 22.01 36.69 49.05
C ASP A 5 20.94 35.84 49.81
N ALA A 6 19.68 36.24 50.04
CA ALA A 6 18.64 36.81 49.18
C ALA A 6 18.25 35.91 47.99
N ILE A 7 17.66 34.74 48.26
CA ILE A 7 16.77 34.07 47.29
C ILE A 7 15.52 33.59 48.04
N GLY A 8 14.52 34.46 48.10
CA GLY A 8 13.16 34.10 48.48
C GLY A 8 12.52 33.30 47.35
N ILE A 9 12.15 32.05 47.64
CA ILE A 9 11.33 31.24 46.75
C ILE A 9 9.88 31.62 47.02
N THR A 10 9.37 32.61 46.31
CA THR A 10 7.93 32.82 46.20
C THR A 10 7.38 31.79 45.20
N VAL A 11 6.69 30.77 45.71
CA VAL A 11 5.90 29.87 44.87
C VAL A 11 4.66 30.64 44.42
N GLU A 12 4.72 31.23 43.23
CA GLU A 12 3.51 31.71 42.56
C GLU A 12 2.66 30.49 42.17
N VAL A 13 1.52 30.35 42.83
CA VAL A 13 0.50 29.35 42.52
C VAL A 13 -0.14 29.77 41.20
N ALA A 14 0.17 29.05 40.13
CA ALA A 14 -0.52 29.20 38.85
C ALA A 14 -2.03 29.00 39.06
N THR A 15 -2.82 30.05 38.86
CA THR A 15 -4.27 29.97 38.81
C THR A 15 -4.67 29.25 37.53
N MET A 16 -5.32 28.09 37.70
CA MET A 16 -5.80 27.22 36.62
C MET A 16 -6.76 28.00 35.70
N ALA A 17 -6.37 28.22 34.45
CA ALA A 17 -7.30 28.64 33.41
C ALA A 17 -8.37 27.53 33.23
N GLY A 18 -9.65 27.89 33.40
CA GLY A 18 -10.80 26.98 33.36
C GLY A 18 -10.99 26.26 32.01
N PRO A 19 -11.95 25.31 31.93
CA PRO A 19 -12.14 24.45 30.75
C PRO A 19 -12.46 25.30 29.52
N THR A 20 -11.55 25.32 28.54
CA THR A 20 -11.77 25.99 27.27
C THR A 20 -12.97 25.34 26.58
N THR A 21 -14.04 26.10 26.40
CA THR A 21 -15.19 25.70 25.56
C THR A 21 -14.67 25.17 24.22
N GLY A 22 -15.10 23.97 23.83
CA GLY A 22 -14.54 23.26 22.68
C GLY A 22 -14.49 24.13 21.42
N LYS A 23 -13.40 24.05 20.65
CA LYS A 23 -13.18 24.86 19.44
C LYS A 23 -14.41 24.79 18.53
N LYS A 24 -15.06 25.92 18.28
CA LYS A 24 -16.16 26.02 17.31
C LYS A 24 -15.65 25.48 15.97
N ARG A 25 -16.41 24.57 15.33
CA ARG A 25 -16.03 23.83 14.10
C ARG A 25 -14.99 22.70 14.28
N ALA A 26 -14.84 22.14 15.49
CA ALA A 26 -13.99 20.96 15.73
C ALA A 26 -14.41 19.69 14.97
N HIS A 27 -15.62 19.64 14.40
CA HIS A 27 -16.05 18.52 13.57
C HIS A 27 -15.31 18.52 12.22
N CYS A 28 -14.20 17.80 12.17
CA CYS A 28 -13.57 17.33 10.95
C CYS A 28 -14.53 16.36 10.23
N LYS A 29 -15.09 16.77 9.10
CA LYS A 29 -15.82 15.84 8.23
C LYS A 29 -14.85 14.74 7.79
N LYS A 30 -15.27 13.47 7.80
CA LYS A 30 -14.49 12.30 7.30
C LYS A 30 -14.29 12.30 5.77
N LYS A 31 -14.07 13.48 5.16
CA LYS A 31 -13.89 13.68 3.72
C LYS A 31 -12.60 13.01 3.22
N GLY A 32 -11.55 12.98 4.04
CA GLY A 32 -10.29 12.30 3.70
C GLY A 32 -10.48 10.80 3.48
N TYR A 33 -11.11 10.11 4.43
CA TYR A 33 -11.42 8.68 4.33
C TYR A 33 -12.23 8.35 3.07
N LYS A 34 -13.33 9.06 2.84
CA LYS A 34 -14.19 8.86 1.67
C LYS A 34 -13.47 9.11 0.35
N ARG A 35 -12.59 10.12 0.31
CA ARG A 35 -11.79 10.42 -0.88
C ARG A 35 -10.75 9.35 -1.17
N GLY A 36 -10.10 8.81 -0.14
CA GLY A 36 -9.07 7.77 -0.32
C GLY A 36 -9.63 6.40 -0.70
N HIS A 37 -10.83 6.06 -0.22
CA HIS A 37 -11.52 4.80 -0.55
C HIS A 37 -12.46 4.91 -1.76
N ALA A 38 -12.43 6.03 -2.47
CA ALA A 38 -13.22 6.18 -3.69
C ALA A 38 -12.61 5.32 -4.81
N THR A 39 -13.46 4.74 -5.67
CA THR A 39 -13.02 3.86 -6.76
C THR A 39 -12.01 4.53 -7.69
N LYS A 40 -12.14 5.84 -7.92
CA LYS A 40 -11.22 6.63 -8.78
C LYS A 40 -9.79 6.79 -8.24
N SER A 41 -9.55 6.48 -6.96
CA SER A 41 -8.23 6.58 -6.33
C SER A 41 -7.77 5.23 -5.78
N ARG A 42 -8.33 4.14 -6.31
CA ARG A 42 -8.00 2.78 -5.88
C ARG A 42 -6.59 2.42 -6.35
N SER A 43 -5.77 1.92 -5.43
CA SER A 43 -4.46 1.37 -5.75
C SER A 43 -4.59 -0.05 -6.32
N ARG A 44 -3.51 -0.58 -6.91
CA ARG A 44 -3.43 -2.00 -7.26
C ARG A 44 -3.68 -2.91 -6.06
N ASP A 45 -4.41 -3.98 -6.29
CA ASP A 45 -4.75 -4.97 -5.28
C ASP A 45 -3.57 -5.92 -5.01
N ILE A 46 -3.63 -6.71 -3.94
CA ILE A 46 -2.52 -7.61 -3.52
C ILE A 46 -2.42 -8.82 -4.44
N ASP A 47 -3.56 -9.40 -4.81
CA ASP A 47 -3.69 -10.54 -5.72
C ASP A 47 -3.09 -10.23 -7.10
N GLN A 48 -3.42 -9.07 -7.67
CA GLN A 48 -2.86 -8.59 -8.94
C GLN A 48 -1.32 -8.50 -8.88
N ILE A 49 -0.77 -7.99 -7.77
CA ILE A 49 0.67 -7.88 -7.59
C ILE A 49 1.32 -9.26 -7.44
N GLN A 50 0.67 -10.18 -6.73
CA GLN A 50 1.17 -11.55 -6.61
C GLN A 50 1.18 -12.27 -7.96
N ASP A 51 0.20 -12.01 -8.83
CA ASP A 51 0.21 -12.52 -10.21
C ASP A 51 1.33 -11.90 -11.06
N ASP A 52 1.55 -10.59 -10.92
CA ASP A 52 2.68 -9.91 -11.60
C ASP A 52 4.03 -10.48 -11.15
N LEU A 53 4.21 -10.75 -9.85
CA LEU A 53 5.44 -11.36 -9.33
C LEU A 53 5.66 -12.79 -9.86
N LYS A 54 4.60 -13.59 -9.99
CA LYS A 54 4.70 -14.93 -10.61
C LYS A 54 5.13 -14.85 -12.08
N LYS A 55 4.67 -13.83 -12.81
CA LYS A 55 5.11 -13.59 -14.19
C LYS A 55 6.56 -13.17 -14.25
N GLU A 56 7.01 -12.31 -13.33
CA GLU A 56 8.44 -11.95 -13.20
C GLU A 56 9.31 -13.17 -12.91
N GLU A 57 8.87 -14.07 -12.02
CA GLU A 57 9.56 -15.33 -11.70
C GLU A 57 9.64 -16.26 -12.91
N THR A 58 8.56 -16.36 -13.69
CA THR A 58 8.48 -17.23 -14.88
C THR A 58 9.35 -16.69 -16.01
N THR A 59 9.30 -15.38 -16.26
CA THR A 59 10.03 -14.70 -17.34
C THR A 59 11.50 -14.46 -16.98
N GLY A 60 11.86 -14.53 -15.68
CA GLY A 60 13.19 -14.22 -15.16
C GLY A 60 13.62 -12.75 -15.34
N THR A 61 12.73 -11.90 -15.84
CA THR A 61 12.99 -10.50 -16.17
C THR A 61 12.12 -9.61 -15.30
N VAL A 62 12.74 -8.58 -14.71
CA VAL A 62 12.02 -7.56 -13.92
C VAL A 62 11.14 -6.75 -14.87
N MET A 63 9.92 -6.40 -14.45
CA MET A 63 9.02 -5.58 -15.27
C MET A 63 9.67 -4.24 -15.60
N THR A 64 10.04 -4.09 -16.87
CA THR A 64 10.55 -2.84 -17.45
C THR A 64 9.45 -2.22 -18.30
N PHE A 65 9.37 -0.90 -18.27
CA PHE A 65 8.39 -0.14 -19.03
C PHE A 65 9.11 0.71 -20.08
N GLU A 66 8.44 0.94 -21.19
CA GLU A 66 8.86 1.94 -22.17
C GLU A 66 8.80 3.35 -21.57
N LEU A 67 9.55 4.27 -22.18
CA LEU A 67 9.63 5.64 -21.72
C LEU A 67 8.29 6.35 -21.94
N ASP A 68 7.59 6.65 -20.85
CA ASP A 68 6.31 7.35 -20.87
C ASP A 68 6.43 8.71 -20.17
N GLU A 69 6.10 9.78 -20.90
CA GLU A 69 6.18 11.17 -20.43
C GLU A 69 5.12 11.50 -19.36
N ASP A 70 4.01 10.76 -19.30
CA ASP A 70 2.93 11.00 -18.33
C ASP A 70 3.25 10.44 -16.94
N LEU A 71 4.22 9.53 -16.83
CA LEU A 71 4.59 8.88 -15.58
C LEU A 71 5.82 9.53 -14.93
N PRO A 72 5.89 9.52 -13.58
CA PRO A 72 7.05 10.07 -12.89
C PRO A 72 8.31 9.25 -13.22
N GLY A 73 9.42 9.94 -13.48
CA GLY A 73 10.70 9.29 -13.81
C GLY A 73 10.68 8.56 -15.16
N LEU A 74 9.84 9.01 -16.10
CA LEU A 74 9.65 8.40 -17.43
C LEU A 74 9.29 6.91 -17.37
N GLY A 75 8.61 6.48 -16.29
CA GLY A 75 8.23 5.08 -16.07
C GLY A 75 9.37 4.15 -15.62
N GLN A 76 10.63 4.60 -15.65
CA GLN A 76 11.81 3.73 -15.46
C GLN A 76 11.95 3.18 -14.03
N PHE A 77 11.71 4.01 -13.02
CA PHE A 77 11.97 3.63 -11.62
C PHE A 77 10.72 3.03 -10.97
N TYR A 78 10.47 1.76 -11.25
CA TYR A 78 9.31 1.03 -10.72
C TYR A 78 9.62 0.13 -9.51
N CYS A 79 8.61 -0.08 -8.68
CA CYS A 79 8.62 -1.03 -7.57
C CYS A 79 7.41 -1.95 -7.68
N THR A 80 7.62 -3.18 -8.17
CA THR A 80 6.58 -4.21 -8.37
C THR A 80 5.71 -4.46 -7.14
N PRO A 81 6.25 -4.76 -5.93
CA PRO A 81 5.40 -5.12 -4.79
C PRO A 81 4.51 -3.97 -4.30
N CYS A 82 4.90 -2.71 -4.57
CA CYS A 82 4.12 -1.53 -4.19
C CYS A 82 3.29 -0.95 -5.33
N GLY A 83 3.53 -1.35 -6.58
CA GLY A 83 2.83 -0.86 -7.75
C GLY A 83 2.99 0.65 -7.98
N ARG A 84 4.16 1.23 -7.68
CA ARG A 84 4.40 2.68 -7.75
C ARG A 84 5.65 3.01 -8.55
N HIS A 85 5.55 4.07 -9.35
CA HIS A 85 6.66 4.70 -10.05
C HIS A 85 7.28 5.81 -9.19
N PHE A 86 8.58 6.00 -9.32
CA PHE A 86 9.37 7.01 -8.63
C PHE A 86 10.06 7.93 -9.64
N MET A 87 10.45 9.12 -9.18
CA MET A 87 11.13 10.11 -10.01
C MET A 87 12.60 9.73 -10.27
N ASP A 88 13.31 9.27 -9.23
CA ASP A 88 14.74 8.94 -9.26
C ASP A 88 15.04 7.54 -8.69
N GLU A 89 16.21 7.00 -9.04
CA GLU A 89 16.72 5.75 -8.46
C GLU A 89 16.95 5.85 -6.93
N VAL A 90 17.45 7.00 -6.46
CA VAL A 90 17.67 7.25 -5.02
C VAL A 90 16.35 7.17 -4.25
N ALA A 91 15.27 7.72 -4.80
CA ALA A 91 13.95 7.64 -4.18
C ALA A 91 13.44 6.19 -4.10
N ARG A 92 13.66 5.39 -5.14
CA ARG A 92 13.34 3.96 -5.16
C ARG A 92 14.13 3.17 -4.11
N THR A 93 15.43 3.40 -3.98
CA THR A 93 16.26 2.68 -2.99
C THR A 93 15.90 3.04 -1.54
N VAL A 94 15.57 4.31 -1.27
CA VAL A 94 15.07 4.74 0.04
C VAL A 94 13.70 4.12 0.33
N HIS A 95 12.83 4.04 -0.68
CA HIS A 95 11.53 3.39 -0.55
C HIS A 95 11.65 1.91 -0.15
N ILE A 96 12.55 1.15 -0.78
CA ILE A 96 12.77 -0.28 -0.47
C ILE A 96 13.17 -0.46 1.00
N LYS A 97 13.98 0.44 1.55
CA LYS A 97 14.41 0.41 2.96
C LYS A 97 13.28 0.77 3.95
N SER A 98 12.24 1.45 3.48
CA SER A 98 11.16 1.99 4.32
C SER A 98 10.27 0.90 4.93
N LYS A 99 9.61 1.23 6.06
CA LYS A 99 8.68 0.31 6.74
C LYS A 99 7.45 -0.03 5.88
N VAL A 100 7.02 0.89 5.00
CA VAL A 100 5.85 0.69 4.14
C VAL A 100 6.11 -0.46 3.17
N HIS A 101 7.26 -0.45 2.52
CA HIS A 101 7.67 -1.51 1.61
C HIS A 101 7.83 -2.86 2.33
N LYS A 102 8.52 -2.87 3.48
CA LYS A 102 8.69 -4.08 4.30
C LYS A 102 7.37 -4.67 4.78
N ARG A 103 6.35 -3.83 5.05
CA ARG A 103 5.00 -4.32 5.38
C ARG A 103 4.36 -4.95 4.15
N ARG A 104 4.46 -4.30 3.00
CA ARG A 104 3.87 -4.80 1.75
C ARG A 104 4.45 -6.15 1.33
N LEU A 105 5.75 -6.36 1.50
CA LEU A 105 6.39 -7.66 1.26
C LEU A 105 5.80 -8.77 2.14
N LYS A 106 5.43 -8.47 3.39
CA LYS A 106 4.77 -9.43 4.26
C LYS A 106 3.36 -9.75 3.79
N ASP A 107 2.62 -8.74 3.34
CA ASP A 107 1.26 -8.91 2.80
C ASP A 107 1.30 -9.77 1.52
N VAL A 108 2.27 -9.52 0.63
CA VAL A 108 2.47 -10.27 -0.61
C VAL A 108 2.94 -11.70 -0.36
N ALA A 109 3.73 -11.95 0.69
CA ALA A 109 4.17 -13.28 1.07
C ALA A 109 3.05 -14.19 1.60
N GLN A 110 1.88 -13.63 1.91
CA GLN A 110 0.70 -14.43 2.26
C GLN A 110 0.16 -15.14 1.01
N GLU A 111 -0.56 -16.24 1.20
CA GLU A 111 -1.22 -16.93 0.09
C GLU A 111 -2.25 -16.01 -0.58
N GLN A 112 -2.40 -16.13 -1.90
CA GLN A 112 -3.34 -15.31 -2.66
C GLN A 112 -4.78 -15.66 -2.26
N TYR A 113 -5.51 -14.69 -1.72
CA TYR A 113 -6.93 -14.88 -1.43
C TYR A 113 -7.74 -14.81 -2.73
N SER A 114 -8.39 -15.91 -3.09
CA SER A 114 -9.16 -16.00 -4.34
C SER A 114 -10.65 -16.21 -4.08
N GLN A 115 -11.48 -15.84 -5.06
CA GLN A 115 -12.93 -16.05 -4.99
C GLN A 115 -13.30 -17.53 -4.76
N LYS A 116 -12.52 -18.46 -5.33
CA LYS A 116 -12.70 -19.91 -5.14
C LYS A 116 -12.54 -20.32 -3.67
N GLU A 117 -11.61 -19.70 -2.97
CA GLU A 117 -11.39 -19.94 -1.54
C GLU A 117 -12.56 -19.40 -0.72
N ALA A 118 -13.07 -18.20 -1.04
CA ALA A 118 -14.25 -17.64 -0.41
C ALA A 118 -15.49 -18.53 -0.58
N GLU A 119 -15.70 -19.08 -1.78
CA GLU A 119 -16.81 -19.98 -2.08
C GLU A 119 -16.68 -21.31 -1.35
N ARG A 120 -15.46 -21.88 -1.29
CA ARG A 120 -15.17 -23.08 -0.51
C ARG A 120 -15.46 -22.86 0.98
N ALA A 121 -15.07 -21.72 1.54
CA ALA A 121 -15.35 -21.37 2.93
C ALA A 121 -16.86 -21.16 3.19
N ALA A 122 -17.60 -20.70 2.19
CA ALA A 122 -19.06 -20.59 2.23
C ALA A 122 -19.79 -21.94 2.01
N GLY A 123 -19.07 -23.05 1.85
CA GLY A 123 -19.64 -24.37 1.62
C GLY A 123 -20.18 -24.60 0.20
N LYS A 124 -19.81 -23.75 -0.77
CA LYS A 124 -20.15 -23.93 -2.17
C LYS A 124 -19.11 -24.83 -2.83
N SER A 125 -19.51 -26.00 -3.30
CA SER A 125 -18.66 -26.87 -4.12
C SER A 125 -18.67 -26.39 -5.57
N VAL A 126 -17.49 -26.31 -6.19
CA VAL A 126 -17.36 -26.07 -7.63
C VAL A 126 -17.45 -27.42 -8.33
N GLU A 127 -18.60 -27.74 -8.91
CA GLU A 127 -18.73 -28.89 -9.80
C GLU A 127 -18.20 -28.49 -11.18
N ALA A 128 -17.02 -29.01 -11.54
CA ALA A 128 -16.47 -28.81 -12.88
C ALA A 128 -17.20 -29.72 -13.87
N TYR A 129 -17.96 -29.12 -14.79
CA TYR A 129 -18.52 -29.85 -15.93
C TYR A 129 -17.38 -30.31 -16.84
N VAL A 130 -17.13 -31.62 -16.91
CA VAL A 130 -16.20 -32.19 -17.88
C VAL A 130 -16.95 -32.35 -19.20
N PRO A 131 -16.66 -31.55 -20.23
CA PRO A 131 -17.36 -31.67 -21.50
C PRO A 131 -17.01 -33.02 -22.14
N ILE A 132 -18.04 -33.76 -22.58
CA ILE A 132 -17.91 -35.08 -23.20
C ILE A 132 -17.04 -35.03 -24.48
N ARG A 133 -17.02 -33.87 -25.15
CA ARG A 133 -16.08 -33.57 -26.23
C ARG A 133 -15.18 -32.44 -25.80
N ALA A 134 -13.88 -32.73 -25.64
CA ALA A 134 -12.87 -31.69 -25.57
C ALA A 134 -12.98 -30.87 -26.86
N LYS A 135 -13.32 -29.58 -26.75
CA LYS A 135 -12.98 -28.65 -27.82
C LYS A 135 -11.47 -28.59 -27.80
N ASN A 136 -10.81 -28.97 -28.89
CA ASN A 136 -9.37 -28.78 -29.07
C ASN A 136 -9.10 -27.29 -28.82
N ALA A 137 -8.63 -26.96 -27.60
CA ALA A 137 -8.13 -25.65 -27.29
C ALA A 137 -6.71 -25.65 -27.81
N GLU A 138 -6.47 -24.79 -28.80
CA GLU A 138 -5.16 -24.52 -29.33
C GLU A 138 -4.23 -24.16 -28.17
N ILE A 139 -3.13 -24.89 -28.08
CA ILE A 139 -1.98 -24.55 -27.26
C ILE A 139 -1.30 -23.45 -28.08
N GLU A 140 -1.47 -22.19 -27.70
CA GLU A 140 -0.57 -21.14 -28.16
C GLU A 140 0.69 -21.26 -27.29
N ASP A 141 1.75 -21.79 -27.91
CA ASP A 141 3.11 -21.83 -27.36
C ASP A 141 3.68 -20.40 -27.32
N ASP A 142 3.44 -19.66 -26.23
CA ASP A 142 4.17 -18.43 -25.91
C ASP A 142 5.44 -18.75 -25.10
N ASP A 143 6.41 -19.40 -25.77
CA ASP A 143 7.82 -19.47 -25.35
C ASP A 143 8.69 -19.10 -26.57
N LEU A 144 8.86 -17.79 -26.78
CA LEU A 144 10.03 -17.21 -27.43
C LEU A 144 10.26 -15.76 -26.96
#